data_AF-A0A4X1UUZ6-F1
#
_entry.id   AF-A0A4X1UUZ6-F1
#
_cell.length_a   1.000
_cell.length_b   1.000
_cell.length_c   1.000
_cell.angle_alpha   90.00
_cell.angle_beta   90.00
_cell.angle_gamma   90.00
#
_symmetry.space_group_name_H-M   'P 1'
#
loop_
_entity.id
_entity.type
_entity.pdbx_description
1 polymer ?
#
loop_
_entity_poly.entity_id
_entity_poly.type
_entity_poly.pdbx_seq_one_letter_code
_entity_poly.pdbx_strand_id
1 'polypeptide(L)'
;MFCMPEVTTAPQTGASHICSGPQRECISIHVGQAGVQIGNACWELYCLEHGIQPDGQMPSDKTIGGGDDSFNTFFSETGAGKHVPRAVFVDLEPTVVDEVRTGTYRQLFHPEQLITGKEDAANNYARGHYTIGKEIVDLVLDRIRKLVGRALARLPG
;
A
#
# COMPACT_ATOMS: atom_id res chain seq x y z
N MET A 1 -3.56 -7.84 11.44
CA MET A 1 -4.98 -8.11 11.14
C MET A 1 -5.15 -7.89 9.66
N PHE A 2 -5.15 -8.97 8.88
CA PHE A 2 -5.40 -8.89 7.44
C PHE A 2 -6.88 -8.56 7.25
N CYS A 3 -7.18 -7.38 6.71
CA CYS A 3 -8.52 -7.06 6.25
C CYS A 3 -8.65 -7.63 4.84
N MET A 4 -9.02 -8.90 4.74
CA MET A 4 -9.66 -9.40 3.53
C MET A 4 -11.09 -8.84 3.56
N PRO A 5 -11.52 -8.00 2.61
CA PRO A 5 -12.90 -7.53 2.58
C PRO A 5 -13.82 -8.74 2.36
N GLU A 6 -14.75 -8.93 3.28
CA GLU A 6 -15.74 -10.00 3.23
C GLU A 6 -16.73 -9.71 2.10
N VAL A 7 -16.76 -10.58 1.09
CA VAL A 7 -17.71 -10.51 -0.04
C VAL A 7 -19.12 -10.76 0.49
N THR A 8 -19.87 -9.69 0.73
CA THR A 8 -21.28 -9.81 1.09
C THR A 8 -22.09 -10.09 -0.18
N THR A 9 -22.53 -11.33 -0.36
CA THR A 9 -23.43 -11.71 -1.45
C THR A 9 -24.87 -11.28 -1.12
N ALA A 10 -25.32 -10.17 -1.71
CA ALA A 10 -26.73 -9.80 -1.72
C ALA A 10 -27.46 -10.47 -2.91
N PRO A 11 -28.73 -10.91 -2.74
CA PRO A 11 -29.45 -11.65 -3.77
C PRO A 11 -29.87 -10.76 -4.95
N GLN A 12 -29.78 -11.32 -6.15
CA GLN A 12 -30.04 -10.65 -7.43
C GLN A 12 -31.53 -10.33 -7.60
N THR A 13 -31.87 -9.04 -7.73
CA THR A 13 -33.10 -8.59 -8.38
C THR A 13 -32.79 -7.39 -9.28
N GLY A 14 -33.27 -7.46 -10.53
CA GLY A 14 -32.86 -6.56 -11.60
C GLY A 14 -33.38 -5.13 -11.45
N ALA A 15 -32.45 -4.18 -11.42
CA ALA A 15 -32.56 -2.82 -11.93
C ALA A 15 -31.14 -2.23 -11.96
N SER A 16 -30.68 -1.79 -13.13
CA SER A 16 -29.32 -1.30 -13.39
C SER A 16 -29.06 0.10 -12.83
N HIS A 17 -29.11 0.22 -11.51
CA HIS A 17 -28.45 1.29 -10.77
C HIS A 17 -27.61 0.62 -9.68
N ILE A 18 -26.38 0.25 -10.04
CA ILE A 18 -25.36 -0.09 -9.05
C ILE A 18 -25.04 1.23 -8.36
N CYS A 19 -25.65 1.48 -7.21
CA CYS A 19 -25.13 2.45 -6.27
C CYS A 19 -23.76 1.94 -5.81
N SER A 20 -22.68 2.34 -6.49
CA SER A 20 -21.33 2.13 -5.99
C SER A 20 -21.22 2.94 -4.70
N GLY A 21 -21.27 2.26 -3.55
CA GLY A 21 -20.95 2.90 -2.27
C GLY A 21 -19.54 3.52 -2.35
N PRO A 22 -19.20 4.48 -1.46
CA PRO A 22 -17.90 5.13 -1.49
C PRO A 22 -16.80 4.05 -1.41
N GLN A 23 -15.90 4.06 -2.40
CA GLN A 23 -14.78 3.13 -2.48
C GLN A 23 -13.93 3.27 -1.21
N ARG A 24 -13.84 2.20 -0.42
CA ARG A 24 -13.09 2.18 0.83
C ARG A 24 -11.65 1.90 0.50
N GLU A 25 -10.77 2.84 0.81
CA GLU A 25 -9.33 2.68 0.59
C GLU A 25 -8.62 2.34 1.91
N CYS A 26 -7.58 1.51 1.83
CA CYS A 26 -6.77 1.07 2.96
C CYS A 26 -5.31 1.45 2.73
N ILE A 27 -4.65 1.99 3.75
CA ILE A 27 -3.21 2.28 3.75
C ILE A 27 -2.52 1.28 4.67
N SER A 28 -1.58 0.52 4.12
CA SER A 28 -0.73 -0.39 4.89
C SER A 28 0.53 0.33 5.37
N ILE A 29 0.87 0.19 6.64
CA ILE A 29 2.09 0.76 7.23
C ILE A 29 2.92 -0.40 7.79
N HIS A 30 4.13 -0.53 7.27
CA HIS A 30 5.08 -1.60 7.60
C HIS A 30 6.25 -0.97 8.37
N VAL A 31 6.41 -1.32 9.65
CA VAL A 31 7.36 -0.66 10.56
C VAL A 31 8.41 -1.64 11.07
N GLY A 32 9.68 -1.26 10.93
CA GLY A 32 10.84 -2.03 11.35
C GLY A 32 11.07 -3.29 10.51
N GLN A 33 12.22 -3.92 10.72
CA GLN A 33 12.67 -5.10 9.97
C GLN A 33 11.59 -6.16 9.73
N ALA A 34 10.94 -6.63 10.80
CA ALA A 34 9.91 -7.65 10.66
C ALA A 34 8.72 -7.17 9.82
N GLY A 35 8.24 -5.94 10.07
CA GLY A 35 7.13 -5.36 9.32
C GLY A 35 7.47 -5.17 7.84
N VAL A 36 8.67 -4.67 7.55
CA VAL A 36 9.13 -4.42 6.18
C VAL A 36 9.25 -5.73 5.39
N GLN A 37 9.89 -6.76 5.95
CA GLN A 37 10.06 -8.04 5.27
C GLN A 37 8.72 -8.75 5.03
N ILE A 38 7.84 -8.77 6.03
CA ILE A 38 6.48 -9.32 5.89
C ILE A 38 5.72 -8.53 4.82
N GLY A 39 5.76 -7.20 4.89
CA GLY A 39 5.10 -6.33 3.91
C GLY A 39 5.57 -6.60 2.49
N ASN A 40 6.86 -6.77 2.26
CA ASN A 40 7.42 -7.07 0.95
C ASN A 40 6.86 -8.38 0.38
N ALA A 41 6.85 -9.45 1.19
CA ALA A 41 6.27 -10.74 0.81
C ALA A 41 4.75 -10.65 0.57
N CYS A 42 4.02 -9.89 1.39
CA CYS A 42 2.57 -9.69 1.21
C CYS A 42 2.25 -8.97 -0.09
N TRP A 43 3.00 -7.93 -0.45
CA TRP A 43 2.77 -7.18 -1.68
C TRP A 43 3.17 -7.97 -2.93
N GLU A 44 4.20 -8.82 -2.86
CA GLU A 44 4.49 -9.79 -3.91
C GLU A 44 3.28 -10.72 -4.15
N LEU A 45 2.69 -11.27 -3.08
CA LEU A 45 1.52 -12.13 -3.20
C LEU A 45 0.31 -11.38 -3.77
N TYR A 46 0.03 -10.16 -3.31
CA TYR A 46 -1.05 -9.33 -3.86
C TYR A 46 -0.86 -9.06 -5.35
N CYS A 47 0.37 -8.80 -5.79
CA CYS A 47 0.65 -8.60 -7.21
C CYS A 47 0.36 -9.88 -8.02
N LEU A 48 0.79 -11.04 -7.51
CA LEU A 48 0.52 -12.33 -8.15
C LEU A 48 -0.98 -12.65 -8.24
N GLU A 49 -1.73 -12.46 -7.15
CA GLU A 49 -3.17 -12.70 -7.06
C GLU A 49 -3.95 -11.82 -8.04
N HIS A 50 -3.58 -10.54 -8.14
CA HIS A 50 -4.24 -9.58 -9.03
C HIS A 50 -3.65 -9.52 -10.44
N GLY A 51 -2.58 -10.26 -10.73
CA GLY A 51 -1.91 -10.22 -12.03
C GLY A 51 -1.21 -8.90 -12.36
N ILE A 52 -0.80 -8.17 -11.32
CA ILE A 52 0.00 -6.95 -11.44
C ILE A 52 1.47 -7.35 -11.57
N GLN A 53 2.13 -6.82 -12.58
CA GLN A 53 3.54 -7.08 -12.84
C GLN A 53 4.43 -6.30 -11.86
N PRO A 54 5.72 -6.68 -11.71
CA PRO A 54 6.63 -6.00 -10.78
C PRO A 54 6.84 -4.50 -11.04
N ASP A 55 6.53 -4.02 -12.24
CA ASP A 55 6.54 -2.60 -12.64
C ASP A 55 5.21 -1.87 -12.36
N GLY A 56 4.20 -2.59 -11.86
CA GLY A 56 2.85 -2.12 -11.59
C GLY A 56 1.90 -2.17 -12.79
N GLN A 57 2.31 -2.71 -13.93
CA GLN A 57 1.44 -2.87 -15.10
C GLN A 57 0.52 -4.07 -14.95
N MET A 58 -0.70 -3.97 -15.46
CA MET A 58 -1.64 -5.07 -15.52
C MET A 58 -2.00 -5.35 -17.00
N PRO A 59 -1.57 -6.49 -17.58
CA PRO A 59 -1.86 -6.82 -18.98
C PRO A 59 -3.36 -6.92 -19.25
N SER A 60 -3.79 -6.40 -20.40
CA SER A 60 -5.20 -6.22 -20.79
C SER A 60 -6.03 -7.50 -20.85
N ASP A 61 -5.42 -8.69 -21.01
CA ASP A 61 -6.14 -9.98 -21.06
C ASP A 61 -6.80 -10.39 -19.73
N LYS A 62 -6.52 -9.68 -18.62
CA LYS A 62 -7.19 -9.86 -17.33
C LYS A 62 -8.29 -8.84 -17.04
N THR A 63 -8.62 -7.94 -17.98
CA THR A 63 -9.81 -7.06 -17.89
C THR A 63 -11.11 -7.75 -18.31
N ILE A 64 -11.10 -9.09 -18.42
CA ILE A 64 -12.29 -9.87 -18.76
C ILE A 64 -13.15 -10.05 -17.51
N GLY A 65 -14.14 -9.16 -17.37
CA GLY A 65 -15.29 -9.35 -16.48
C GLY A 65 -15.45 -8.19 -15.52
N GLY A 66 -16.28 -7.21 -15.90
CA GLY A 66 -16.78 -6.21 -14.96
C GLY A 66 -17.32 -6.90 -13.72
N GLY A 67 -16.78 -6.55 -12.55
CA GLY A 67 -17.19 -7.26 -11.34
C GLY A 67 -16.53 -6.81 -10.05
N ASP A 68 -15.24 -6.46 -10.01
CA ASP A 68 -14.68 -6.03 -8.72
C ASP A 68 -13.41 -5.18 -8.84
N ASP A 69 -13.60 -3.86 -8.77
CA ASP A 69 -12.56 -2.86 -8.47
C ASP A 69 -12.06 -3.00 -7.01
N SER A 70 -12.23 -4.16 -6.36
CA SER A 70 -11.93 -4.35 -4.94
C SER A 70 -10.44 -4.20 -4.63
N PHE A 71 -9.54 -4.47 -5.57
CA PHE A 71 -8.10 -4.25 -5.38
C PHE A 71 -7.70 -2.77 -5.37
N ASN A 72 -8.52 -1.86 -5.92
CA ASN A 72 -8.31 -0.41 -5.80
C ASN A 72 -8.43 0.08 -4.34
N THR A 73 -8.97 -0.76 -3.44
CA THR A 73 -8.85 -0.59 -1.99
C THR A 73 -7.39 -0.46 -1.56
N PHE A 74 -6.50 -1.25 -2.15
CA PHE A 74 -5.09 -1.38 -1.77
C PHE A 74 -4.13 -0.72 -2.78
N PHE A 75 -4.54 -0.57 -4.04
CA PHE A 75 -3.75 0.07 -5.08
C PHE A 75 -4.34 1.42 -5.50
N SER A 76 -3.45 2.34 -5.85
CA SER A 76 -3.79 3.57 -6.58
C SER A 76 -3.38 3.42 -8.03
N GLU A 77 -4.25 3.83 -8.96
CA GLU A 77 -3.93 3.83 -10.38
C GLU A 77 -3.42 5.21 -10.82
N THR A 78 -2.33 5.21 -11.58
CA THR A 78 -1.80 6.40 -12.26
C THR A 78 -2.38 6.54 -13.66
N GLY A 79 -2.34 7.73 -14.26
CA GLY A 79 -2.82 7.93 -15.64
C GLY A 79 -2.09 7.12 -16.73
N ALA A 80 -0.98 6.47 -16.39
CA ALA A 80 -0.23 5.56 -17.27
C ALA A 80 -0.61 4.08 -17.09
N GLY A 81 -1.71 3.78 -16.38
CA GLY A 81 -2.19 2.42 -16.10
C GLY A 81 -1.38 1.66 -15.04
N LYS A 82 -0.42 2.34 -14.40
CA LYS A 82 0.40 1.74 -13.34
C LYS A 82 -0.37 1.71 -12.02
N HIS A 83 -0.39 0.53 -11.41
CA HIS A 83 -0.92 0.27 -10.07
C HIS A 83 0.19 0.42 -9.03
N VAL A 84 0.01 1.36 -8.11
CA VAL A 84 0.95 1.70 -7.06
C VAL A 84 0.33 1.37 -5.70
N PRO A 85 0.95 0.51 -4.87
CA PRO A 85 0.47 0.19 -3.53
C PRO A 85 0.22 1.41 -2.67
N ARG A 86 -0.85 1.37 -1.89
CA ARG A 86 -1.13 2.30 -0.79
C ARG A 86 -0.40 1.84 0.46
N ALA A 87 0.93 1.84 0.38
CA ALA A 87 1.81 1.36 1.43
C ALA A 87 2.82 2.42 1.87
N VAL A 88 3.26 2.33 3.12
CA VAL A 88 4.45 3.03 3.63
C VAL A 88 5.31 2.01 4.35
N PHE A 89 6.60 1.98 4.02
CA PHE A 89 7.63 1.18 4.68
C PHE A 89 8.53 2.12 5.46
N VAL A 90 8.74 1.81 6.73
CA VAL A 90 9.52 2.65 7.65
C VAL A 90 10.48 1.77 8.42
N ASP A 91 11.75 2.13 8.39
CA ASP A 91 12.73 1.60 9.33
C ASP A 91 13.66 2.74 9.79
N LEU A 92 14.26 2.60 10.97
CA LEU A 92 15.22 3.54 11.53
C LEU A 92 16.62 3.35 10.93
N GLU A 93 16.84 2.24 10.24
CA GLU A 93 18.07 1.93 9.51
C GLU A 93 17.74 1.50 8.05
N PRO A 94 18.68 1.61 7.10
CA PRO A 94 18.35 1.46 5.69
C PRO A 94 18.24 0.03 5.16
N THR A 95 18.86 -0.97 5.80
CA THR A 95 19.15 -2.30 5.24
C THR A 95 17.92 -2.96 4.62
N VAL A 96 16.87 -3.17 5.41
CA VAL A 96 15.68 -3.92 4.97
C VAL A 96 14.82 -3.15 3.97
N VAL A 97 14.84 -1.81 4.01
CA VAL A 97 14.08 -0.98 3.07
C VAL A 97 14.85 -0.86 1.75
N ASP A 98 16.19 -0.86 1.78
CA ASP A 98 17.03 -0.85 0.59
C ASP A 98 16.93 -2.18 -0.19
N GLU A 99 16.68 -3.31 0.49
CA GLU A 99 16.28 -4.56 -0.18
C GLU A 99 14.99 -4.38 -1.00
N VAL A 100 13.99 -3.67 -0.49
CA VAL A 100 12.76 -3.35 -1.25
C VAL A 100 13.08 -2.42 -2.43
N ARG A 101 13.96 -1.43 -2.25
CA ARG A 101 14.36 -0.47 -3.30
C ARG A 101 15.17 -1.08 -4.43
N THR A 102 15.82 -2.22 -4.19
CA THR A 102 16.70 -2.88 -5.16
C THR A 102 16.14 -4.22 -5.65
N GLY A 103 15.13 -4.76 -4.96
CA GLY A 103 14.50 -6.03 -5.27
C GLY A 103 13.64 -6.05 -6.53
N THR A 104 13.01 -7.20 -6.78
CA THR A 104 12.17 -7.45 -7.96
C THR A 104 11.09 -6.39 -8.15
N TYR A 105 10.43 -5.99 -7.07
CA TYR A 105 9.34 -5.01 -7.03
C TYR A 105 9.81 -3.57 -6.80
N ARG A 106 11.11 -3.26 -7.04
CA ARG A 106 11.67 -1.90 -6.87
C ARG A 106 10.91 -0.79 -7.60
N GLN A 107 10.24 -1.15 -8.69
CA GLN A 107 9.45 -0.19 -9.48
C GLN A 107 8.01 -0.07 -8.99
N LEU A 108 7.51 -0.99 -8.17
CA LEU A 108 6.12 -1.03 -7.72
C LEU A 108 5.80 0.16 -6.79
N PHE A 109 6.67 0.41 -5.82
CA PHE A 109 6.47 1.42 -4.79
C PHE A 109 6.94 2.80 -5.23
N HIS A 110 6.28 3.85 -4.73
CA HIS A 110 6.78 5.20 -4.90
C HIS A 110 7.97 5.42 -3.93
N PRO A 111 9.10 6.00 -4.36
CA PRO A 111 10.28 6.16 -3.49
C PRO A 111 10.00 6.91 -2.17
N GLU A 112 9.07 7.88 -2.19
CA GLU A 112 8.64 8.60 -0.98
C GLU A 112 7.86 7.73 0.04
N GLN A 113 7.43 6.53 -0.34
CA GLN A 113 6.79 5.55 0.57
C GLN A 113 7.82 4.70 1.32
N LEU A 114 9.09 4.75 0.93
CA LEU A 114 10.17 3.95 1.50
C LEU A 114 11.05 4.87 2.35
N ILE A 115 10.84 4.88 3.66
CA ILE A 115 11.42 5.84 4.60
C ILE A 115 12.45 5.14 5.48
N THR A 116 13.66 5.70 5.55
CA THR A 116 14.76 5.16 6.35
C THR A 116 15.38 6.23 7.23
N GLY A 117 15.73 5.86 8.46
CA GLY A 117 16.61 6.64 9.31
C GLY A 117 18.09 6.34 9.02
N LYS A 118 18.96 6.78 9.94
CA LYS A 118 20.42 6.53 9.87
C LYS A 118 20.94 5.69 11.03
N GLU A 119 20.12 5.47 12.06
CA GLU A 119 20.53 4.87 13.31
C GLU A 119 19.40 3.98 13.83
N ASP A 120 19.72 2.76 14.26
CA ASP A 120 18.70 1.82 14.74
C ASP A 120 18.20 2.13 16.17
N ALA A 121 17.10 1.47 16.55
CA ALA A 121 16.62 1.51 17.94
C ALA A 121 17.43 0.60 18.89
N ALA A 122 18.38 -0.20 18.41
CA ALA A 122 19.14 -1.20 19.17
C ALA A 122 18.27 -2.10 20.06
N ASN A 123 17.14 -2.60 19.53
CA ASN A 123 16.15 -3.39 20.27
C ASN A 123 15.59 -2.69 21.53
N ASN A 124 15.69 -1.37 21.61
CA ASN A 124 15.23 -0.57 22.74
C ASN A 124 13.99 0.24 22.36
N TYR A 125 12.87 -0.06 23.00
CA TYR A 125 11.60 0.63 22.80
C TYR A 125 11.72 2.14 23.06
N ALA A 126 12.42 2.55 24.12
CA ALA A 126 12.59 3.97 24.44
C ALA A 126 13.38 4.71 23.36
N ARG A 127 14.33 4.03 22.70
CA ARG A 127 15.04 4.60 21.56
C ARG A 127 14.11 4.80 20.37
N GLY A 128 13.37 3.76 20.02
CA GLY A 128 12.39 3.81 18.93
C GLY A 128 11.27 4.83 19.17
N HIS A 129 10.82 5.02 20.40
CA HIS A 129 9.67 5.88 20.68
C HIS A 129 10.04 7.33 21.02
N TYR A 130 11.06 7.55 21.88
CA TYR A 130 11.31 8.87 22.46
C TYR A 130 12.54 9.61 21.90
N THR A 131 13.49 8.90 21.27
CA THR A 131 14.76 9.54 20.86
C THR A 131 15.03 9.46 19.36
N ILE A 132 15.21 8.27 18.80
CA ILE A 132 15.53 8.11 17.38
C ILE A 132 14.26 8.22 16.53
N GLY A 133 13.18 7.55 16.92
CA GLY A 133 11.94 7.58 16.11
C GLY A 133 11.26 8.95 16.07
N LYS A 134 11.44 9.81 17.08
CA LYS A 134 10.93 11.20 17.04
C LYS A 134 11.57 12.03 15.92
N GLU A 135 12.76 11.66 15.44
CA GLU A 135 13.43 12.40 14.36
C GLU A 135 12.79 12.13 13.00
N ILE A 136 12.14 10.97 12.83
CA ILE A 136 11.53 10.56 11.56
C ILE A 136 10.00 10.59 11.58
N VAL A 137 9.36 10.67 12.75
CA VAL A 137 7.89 10.55 12.88
C VAL A 137 7.15 11.60 12.06
N ASP A 138 7.62 12.85 12.04
CA ASP A 138 6.98 13.93 11.29
C ASP A 138 7.06 13.67 9.77
N LEU A 139 8.20 13.18 9.29
CA LEU A 139 8.37 12.76 7.90
C LEU A 139 7.38 11.63 7.56
N VAL A 140 7.28 10.60 8.41
CA VAL A 140 6.37 9.47 8.20
C VAL A 140 4.91 9.96 8.15
N LEU A 141 4.50 10.81 9.10
CA LEU A 141 3.16 11.38 9.14
C LEU A 141 2.85 12.19 7.88
N ASP A 142 3.80 12.98 7.39
CA ASP A 142 3.62 13.74 6.16
C ASP A 142 3.44 12.86 4.92
N ARG A 143 4.16 11.73 4.84
CA ARG A 143 3.97 10.76 3.75
C ARG A 143 2.61 10.06 3.84
N ILE A 144 2.18 9.68 5.04
CA ILE A 144 0.84 9.11 5.26
C ILE A 144 -0.24 10.11 4.88
N ARG A 145 -0.14 11.37 5.31
CA ARG A 145 -1.08 12.44 4.96
C ARG A 145 -1.20 12.63 3.44
N LYS A 146 -0.10 12.56 2.70
CA LYS A 146 -0.12 12.62 1.22
C LYS A 146 -0.91 11.46 0.60
N LEU A 147 -0.76 10.24 1.13
CA LEU A 147 -1.53 9.08 0.66
C LEU A 147 -3.01 9.22 0.98
N VAL A 148 -3.36 9.65 2.20
CA VAL A 148 -4.74 9.94 2.62
C VAL A 148 -5.35 11.05 1.76
N GLY A 149 -4.60 12.11 1.45
CA GLY A 149 -5.07 13.20 0.60
C GLY A 149 -5.44 12.73 -0.81
N ARG A 150 -4.65 11.83 -1.39
CA ARG A 150 -4.95 11.22 -2.70
C ARG A 150 -6.19 10.31 -2.64
N ALA A 151 -6.43 9.65 -1.51
CA ALA A 151 -7.61 8.83 -1.28
C ALA A 151 -8.90 9.65 -1.23
N LEU A 152 -8.88 10.74 -0.47
CA LEU A 152 -10.06 11.59 -0.26
C LEU A 152 -10.41 12.44 -1.49
N ALA A 153 -9.43 12.83 -2.30
CA ALA A 153 -9.65 13.65 -3.50
C ALA A 153 -10.52 12.97 -4.59
N ARG A 154 -10.87 11.69 -4.42
CA ARG A 154 -11.74 10.92 -5.32
C ARG A 154 -13.21 10.91 -4.90
N LEU A 155 -13.57 11.47 -3.74
CA LEU A 155 -14.97 11.57 -3.32
C LEU A 155 -15.64 12.78 -3.98
N PRO A 156 -16.72 12.60 -4.77
CA PRO A 156 -17.55 13.72 -5.19
C PRO A 156 -18.23 14.33 -3.96
N GLY A 157 -18.21 15.66 -3.87
CA GLY A 157 -18.95 16.41 -2.85
C GLY A 157 -20.45 16.41 -3.07
#